data_AF-A0A6A4Z985-F1
#
_entry.id   AF-A0A6A4Z985-F1
#
_cell.length_a   1.000
_cell.length_b   1.000
_cell.length_c   1.000
_cell.angle_alpha   90.00
_cell.angle_beta   90.00
_cell.angle_gamma   90.00
#
_symmetry.space_group_name_H-M   'P 1'
#
loop_
_entity.id
_entity.type
_entity.pdbx_description
1 polymer ?
#
loop_
_entity_poly.entity_id
_entity_poly.type
_entity_poly.pdbx_seq_one_letter_code
_entity_poly.pdbx_strand_id
1 'polypeptide(L)'
;AQPMVETSPSQCPFHAHNAVAPASITHPVDLVVRHSTFITTDKSATLLRDIGGGDRIRECCTRFYARAFLDVQLKPFFFEDDGATAHGQRLADWIIEKMGGEGTPWSDSGRFGMRQPSHFKAWNCEKRDPAVRGDHFNLTDTRTWMRVHFWAARECGLDQHEAFWGWYVRFLQHFIAIYERRAVAYAEVDAQWAAIPTNINAYIANGYKMPDLHKST
;
A
#
# COMPACT_ATOMS: atom_id res chain seq x y z
N ALA A 1 5.71 -2.75 -40.30
CA ALA A 1 5.63 -2.53 -38.84
C ALA A 1 4.21 -2.12 -38.53
N GLN A 2 3.45 -2.96 -37.83
CA GLN A 2 2.10 -2.62 -37.36
C GLN A 2 2.20 -1.70 -36.14
N PRO A 3 1.33 -0.70 -36.00
CA PRO A 3 1.33 0.18 -34.84
C PRO A 3 0.93 -0.61 -33.59
N MET A 4 1.60 -0.34 -32.47
CA MET A 4 1.25 -0.89 -31.17
C MET A 4 -0.17 -0.42 -30.82
N VAL A 5 -1.07 -1.39 -30.66
CA VAL A 5 -2.41 -1.16 -30.14
C VAL A 5 -2.27 -0.66 -28.71
N GLU A 6 -2.71 0.57 -28.45
CA GLU A 6 -2.98 1.05 -27.10
C GLU A 6 -3.92 0.05 -26.45
N THR A 7 -3.40 -0.72 -25.49
CA THR A 7 -4.24 -1.55 -24.64
C THR A 7 -5.11 -0.59 -23.84
N SER A 8 -6.40 -0.53 -24.17
CA SER A 8 -7.43 0.02 -23.29
C SER A 8 -7.17 -0.47 -21.86
N PRO A 9 -7.26 0.39 -20.83
CA PRO A 9 -7.05 -0.03 -19.46
C PRO A 9 -8.02 -1.17 -19.18
N SER A 10 -7.49 -2.38 -19.01
CA SER A 10 -8.25 -3.52 -18.56
C SER A 10 -9.06 -3.05 -17.36
N GLN A 11 -10.40 -3.11 -17.45
CA GLN A 11 -11.28 -2.77 -16.34
C GLN A 11 -10.78 -3.54 -15.12
N CYS A 12 -10.10 -2.85 -14.20
CA CYS A 12 -9.77 -3.43 -12.91
C CYS A 12 -11.11 -3.88 -12.34
N PRO A 13 -11.24 -5.06 -11.73
CA PRO A 13 -12.48 -5.45 -11.06
C PRO A 13 -12.92 -4.43 -9.98
N PHE A 14 -12.03 -3.51 -9.60
CA PHE A 14 -12.27 -2.39 -8.70
C PHE A 14 -12.25 -1.00 -9.39
N HIS A 15 -12.39 -0.91 -10.71
CA HIS A 15 -12.46 0.36 -11.46
C HIS A 15 -13.87 1.00 -11.46
N ALA A 16 -14.81 0.46 -10.68
CA ALA A 16 -16.18 0.97 -10.61
C ALA A 16 -16.29 2.07 -9.55
N HIS A 17 -15.74 3.25 -9.82
CA HIS A 17 -15.89 4.39 -8.91
C HIS A 17 -17.03 5.30 -9.34
N ASN A 18 -17.82 5.73 -8.37
CA ASN A 18 -18.54 6.99 -8.50
C ASN A 18 -17.52 8.10 -8.77
N ALA A 19 -17.90 9.12 -9.55
CA ALA A 19 -17.05 10.29 -9.73
C ALA A 19 -16.65 10.84 -8.35
N VAL A 20 -15.36 11.13 -8.16
CA VAL A 20 -14.86 11.67 -6.88
C VAL A 20 -15.59 12.98 -6.65
N ALA A 21 -16.44 13.02 -5.63
CA ALA A 21 -17.03 14.28 -5.19
C ALA A 21 -15.90 15.18 -4.67
N PRO A 22 -16.02 16.51 -4.80
CA PRO A 22 -15.07 17.41 -4.16
C PRO A 22 -14.93 17.08 -2.68
N ALA A 23 -13.69 17.01 -2.18
CA ALA A 23 -13.40 16.68 -0.79
C ALA A 23 -14.16 17.63 0.15
N SER A 24 -14.96 17.07 1.06
CA SER A 24 -15.69 17.85 2.06
C SER A 24 -14.84 18.09 3.32
N ILE A 25 -13.87 17.22 3.59
CA ILE A 25 -12.90 17.34 4.67
C ILE A 25 -11.63 17.99 4.14
N THR A 26 -11.43 19.26 4.50
CA THR A 26 -10.26 20.06 4.09
C THR A 26 -9.26 20.32 5.21
N HIS A 27 -9.57 19.91 6.44
CA HIS A 27 -8.69 20.09 7.59
C HIS A 27 -7.99 18.78 7.97
N PRO A 28 -6.81 18.83 8.60
CA PRO A 28 -6.10 17.63 9.03
C PRO A 28 -6.95 16.74 9.96
N VAL A 29 -6.92 15.43 9.69
CA VAL A 29 -7.49 14.41 10.58
C VAL A 29 -6.38 13.74 11.38
N ASP A 30 -6.56 13.67 12.70
CA ASP A 30 -5.58 13.07 13.59
C ASP A 30 -5.49 11.56 13.42
N LEU A 31 -4.26 11.04 13.46
CA LEU A 31 -4.00 9.62 13.63
C LEU A 31 -4.00 9.31 15.13
N VAL A 32 -5.05 8.66 15.64
CA VAL A 32 -5.16 8.39 17.08
C VAL A 32 -4.47 7.07 17.43
N VAL A 33 -3.42 7.15 18.25
CA VAL A 33 -2.68 5.99 18.77
C VAL A 33 -2.67 6.06 20.29
N ARG A 34 -3.09 4.99 20.97
CA ARG A 34 -3.06 4.87 22.44
C ARG A 34 -2.26 3.64 22.83
N HIS A 35 -1.26 3.80 23.70
CA HIS A 35 -0.37 2.70 24.11
C HIS A 35 0.17 1.91 22.90
N SER A 36 0.66 2.63 21.87
CA SER A 36 1.15 2.06 20.60
C SER A 36 0.12 1.31 19.76
N THR A 37 -1.16 1.39 20.11
CA THR A 37 -2.26 0.76 19.38
C THR A 37 -3.04 1.82 18.62
N PHE A 38 -3.14 1.65 17.30
CA PHE A 38 -4.02 2.46 16.45
C PHE A 38 -5.48 2.33 16.90
N ILE A 39 -6.18 3.46 17.01
CA ILE A 39 -7.58 3.55 17.42
C ILE A 39 -8.42 4.08 16.25
N THR A 40 -9.41 3.30 15.85
CA THR A 40 -10.45 3.70 14.89
C THR A 40 -11.31 4.82 15.48
N THR A 41 -11.65 5.83 14.68
CA THR A 41 -12.45 6.99 15.11
C THR A 41 -13.55 7.33 14.11
N ASP A 42 -14.57 8.04 14.55
CA ASP A 42 -15.60 8.56 13.65
C ASP A 42 -15.02 9.50 12.58
N LYS A 43 -13.95 10.25 12.92
CA LYS A 43 -13.26 11.13 11.98
C LYS A 43 -12.57 10.34 10.86
N SER A 44 -11.89 9.23 11.19
CA SER A 44 -11.27 8.36 10.17
C SER A 44 -12.32 7.64 9.33
N ALA A 45 -13.47 7.28 9.92
CA ALA A 45 -14.59 6.70 9.19
C ALA A 45 -15.24 7.68 8.21
N THR A 46 -15.43 8.95 8.60
CA THR A 46 -15.91 9.99 7.69
C THR A 46 -14.88 10.27 6.59
N LEU A 47 -13.59 10.27 6.92
CA LEU A 47 -12.52 10.45 5.94
C LEU A 47 -12.49 9.32 4.88
N LEU A 48 -12.73 8.06 5.27
CA LEU A 48 -12.90 6.95 4.33
C LEU A 48 -14.05 7.22 3.35
N ARG A 49 -15.19 7.66 3.86
CA ARG A 49 -16.35 7.99 3.02
C ARG A 49 -16.04 9.13 2.05
N ASP A 50 -15.33 10.15 2.51
CA ASP A 50 -15.05 11.37 1.74
C ASP A 50 -14.09 11.14 0.56
N ILE A 51 -13.18 10.15 0.67
CA ILE A 51 -12.35 9.74 -0.48
C ILE A 51 -13.07 8.84 -1.49
N GLY A 52 -14.32 8.44 -1.25
CA GLY A 52 -15.07 7.50 -2.08
C GLY A 52 -15.22 6.09 -1.52
N GLY A 53 -14.96 5.89 -0.22
CA GLY A 53 -15.23 4.63 0.49
C GLY A 53 -14.17 3.54 0.31
N GLY A 54 -14.47 2.36 0.85
CA GLY A 54 -13.57 1.21 0.83
C GLY A 54 -13.16 0.76 -0.58
N ASP A 55 -14.00 0.97 -1.58
CA ASP A 55 -13.70 0.60 -2.97
C ASP A 55 -12.46 1.34 -3.51
N ARG A 56 -12.24 2.60 -3.08
CA ARG A 56 -11.04 3.36 -3.45
C ARG A 56 -9.78 2.79 -2.81
N ILE A 57 -9.87 2.31 -1.57
CA ILE A 57 -8.78 1.60 -0.91
C ILE A 57 -8.51 0.25 -1.60
N ARG A 58 -9.55 -0.48 -2.03
CA ARG A 58 -9.42 -1.74 -2.78
C ARG A 58 -8.74 -1.56 -4.12
N GLU A 59 -9.11 -0.53 -4.86
CA GLU A 59 -8.45 -0.18 -6.11
C GLU A 59 -6.97 0.11 -5.88
N CYS A 60 -6.65 1.00 -4.93
CA CYS A 60 -5.28 1.35 -4.56
C CYS A 60 -4.45 0.11 -4.21
N CYS A 61 -4.96 -0.76 -3.33
CA CYS A 61 -4.24 -1.95 -2.91
C CYS A 61 -4.08 -2.97 -4.05
N THR A 62 -5.07 -3.08 -4.95
CA THR A 62 -4.96 -3.96 -6.13
C THR A 62 -3.90 -3.46 -7.11
N ARG A 63 -3.88 -2.14 -7.39
CA ARG A 63 -2.83 -1.51 -8.20
C ARG A 63 -1.46 -1.69 -7.55
N PHE A 64 -1.37 -1.47 -6.24
CA PHE A 64 -0.14 -1.70 -5.49
C PHE A 64 0.39 -3.12 -5.72
N TYR A 65 -0.41 -4.17 -5.50
CA TYR A 65 0.06 -5.53 -5.72
C TYR A 65 0.33 -5.84 -7.19
N ALA A 66 -0.44 -5.29 -8.14
CA ALA A 66 -0.15 -5.45 -9.57
C ALA A 66 1.25 -4.93 -9.93
N ARG A 67 1.71 -3.85 -9.29
CA ARG A 67 3.08 -3.35 -9.42
C ARG A 67 4.07 -4.16 -8.59
N ALA A 68 3.75 -4.49 -7.35
CA ALA A 68 4.65 -5.20 -6.44
C ALA A 68 4.98 -6.63 -6.93
N PHE A 69 4.06 -7.29 -7.64
CA PHE A 69 4.34 -8.59 -8.28
C PHE A 69 5.38 -8.53 -9.42
N LEU A 70 5.67 -7.33 -9.92
CA LEU A 70 6.73 -7.10 -10.91
C LEU A 70 8.08 -6.82 -10.25
N ASP A 71 8.09 -6.40 -8.99
CA ASP A 71 9.28 -6.02 -8.24
C ASP A 71 10.01 -7.26 -7.69
N VAL A 72 11.28 -7.44 -8.05
CA VAL A 72 12.04 -8.64 -7.63
C VAL A 72 12.46 -8.62 -6.16
N GLN A 73 12.45 -7.46 -5.49
CA GLN A 73 12.71 -7.34 -4.06
C GLN A 73 11.48 -7.79 -3.26
N LEU A 74 10.28 -7.36 -3.68
CA LEU A 74 9.03 -7.63 -2.95
C LEU A 74 8.43 -9.00 -3.29
N LYS A 75 8.45 -9.41 -4.56
CA LYS A 75 7.80 -10.64 -5.04
C LYS A 75 8.15 -11.90 -4.24
N PRO A 76 9.41 -12.12 -3.78
CA PRO A 76 9.75 -13.29 -2.98
C PRO A 76 8.98 -13.42 -1.65
N PHE A 77 8.41 -12.35 -1.11
CA PHE A 77 7.59 -12.39 0.11
C PHE A 77 6.16 -12.89 -0.14
N PHE A 78 5.69 -12.89 -1.39
CA PHE A 78 4.32 -13.27 -1.74
C PHE A 78 4.21 -14.79 -1.89
N PHE A 79 3.89 -15.46 -0.78
CA PHE A 79 3.79 -16.92 -0.72
C PHE A 79 2.51 -17.47 -1.38
N GLU A 80 1.47 -16.67 -1.53
CA GLU A 80 0.25 -17.03 -2.28
C GLU A 80 0.40 -16.59 -3.75
N ASP A 81 -0.03 -17.43 -4.69
CA ASP A 81 -0.02 -17.13 -6.14
C ASP A 81 -1.43 -16.78 -6.67
N ASP A 82 -2.29 -16.25 -5.81
CA ASP A 82 -3.70 -15.90 -6.09
C ASP A 82 -3.89 -14.49 -6.70
N GLY A 83 -2.78 -13.82 -7.03
CA GLY A 83 -2.75 -12.60 -7.83
C GLY A 83 -3.03 -11.30 -7.06
N ALA A 84 -2.95 -10.20 -7.82
CA ALA A 84 -3.03 -8.84 -7.29
C ALA A 84 -4.37 -8.50 -6.65
N THR A 85 -5.47 -8.99 -7.21
CA THR A 85 -6.82 -8.77 -6.70
C THR A 85 -6.98 -9.35 -5.29
N ALA A 86 -6.58 -10.60 -5.09
CA ALA A 86 -6.74 -11.27 -3.80
C ALA A 86 -5.82 -10.68 -2.72
N HIS A 87 -4.56 -10.38 -3.07
CA HIS A 87 -3.63 -9.68 -2.18
C HIS A 87 -4.10 -8.26 -1.83
N GLY A 88 -4.54 -7.52 -2.85
CA GLY A 88 -5.07 -6.17 -2.71
C GLY A 88 -6.29 -6.14 -1.80
N GLN A 89 -7.23 -7.06 -1.99
CA GLN A 89 -8.41 -7.23 -1.15
C GLN A 89 -8.04 -7.40 0.32
N ARG A 90 -7.08 -8.28 0.64
CA ARG A 90 -6.64 -8.53 2.02
C ARG A 90 -6.06 -7.29 2.71
N LEU A 91 -5.18 -6.56 2.01
CA LEU A 91 -4.61 -5.33 2.55
C LEU A 91 -5.69 -4.25 2.69
N ALA A 92 -6.56 -4.12 1.68
CA ALA A 92 -7.63 -3.15 1.70
C ALA A 92 -8.63 -3.40 2.83
N ASP A 93 -9.09 -4.64 3.02
CA ASP A 93 -9.98 -5.03 4.12
C ASP A 93 -9.39 -4.62 5.47
N TRP A 94 -8.08 -4.86 5.65
CA TRP A 94 -7.40 -4.48 6.86
C TRP A 94 -7.32 -2.96 7.04
N ILE A 95 -7.04 -2.19 5.99
CA ILE A 95 -7.02 -0.71 6.05
C ILE A 95 -8.43 -0.15 6.32
N ILE A 96 -9.45 -0.67 5.63
CA ILE A 96 -10.86 -0.26 5.76
C ILE A 96 -11.33 -0.49 7.19
N GLU A 97 -11.08 -1.67 7.75
CA GLU A 97 -11.41 -1.95 9.15
C GLU A 97 -10.67 -1.02 10.13
N LYS A 98 -9.41 -0.64 9.82
CA LYS A 98 -8.69 0.36 10.62
C LYS A 98 -9.32 1.75 10.50
N MET A 99 -9.70 2.20 9.31
CA MET A 99 -10.37 3.49 9.15
C MET A 99 -11.75 3.52 9.84
N GLY A 100 -12.48 2.41 9.80
CA GLY A 100 -13.83 2.26 10.34
C GLY A 100 -14.91 2.75 9.38
N GLY A 101 -16.17 2.62 9.79
CA GLY A 101 -17.33 3.14 9.05
C GLY A 101 -17.97 2.18 8.05
N GLU A 102 -17.31 1.08 7.69
CA GLU A 102 -17.80 0.07 6.73
C GLU A 102 -17.80 -1.37 7.31
N GLY A 103 -17.98 -1.49 8.62
CA GLY A 103 -17.98 -2.79 9.32
C GLY A 103 -16.57 -3.33 9.58
N THR A 104 -16.44 -4.66 9.60
CA THR A 104 -15.21 -5.38 9.95
C THR A 104 -14.77 -6.34 8.86
N PRO A 105 -14.54 -5.86 7.61
CA PRO A 105 -14.35 -6.74 6.47
C PRO A 105 -13.11 -7.65 6.59
N TRP A 106 -12.05 -7.22 7.29
CA TRP A 106 -10.90 -8.06 7.55
C TRP A 106 -11.25 -9.20 8.50
N SER A 107 -11.94 -8.90 9.60
CA SER A 107 -12.37 -9.91 10.56
C SER A 107 -13.42 -10.86 9.97
N ASP A 108 -14.41 -10.33 9.26
CA ASP A 108 -15.52 -11.07 8.65
C ASP A 108 -15.03 -12.02 7.54
N SER A 109 -13.90 -11.71 6.90
CA SER A 109 -13.24 -12.60 5.93
C SER A 109 -12.55 -13.83 6.58
N GLY A 110 -12.66 -13.99 7.91
CA GLY A 110 -11.98 -15.03 8.67
C GLY A 110 -10.50 -14.73 8.92
N ARG A 111 -10.05 -13.49 8.72
CA ARG A 111 -8.64 -13.09 8.86
C ARG A 111 -8.32 -12.39 10.18
N PHE A 112 -9.27 -12.33 11.12
CA PHE A 112 -8.98 -11.89 12.48
C PHE A 112 -7.77 -12.65 13.06
N GLY A 113 -6.78 -11.91 13.56
CA GLY A 113 -5.53 -12.50 14.08
C GLY A 113 -4.52 -12.99 13.02
N MET A 114 -4.84 -12.97 11.72
CA MET A 114 -3.99 -13.56 10.68
C MET A 114 -2.79 -12.71 10.26
N ARG A 115 -2.67 -11.46 10.74
CA ARG A 115 -1.54 -10.58 10.40
C ARG A 115 -0.19 -11.25 10.71
N GLN A 116 0.03 -11.70 11.94
CA GLN A 116 1.32 -12.27 12.34
C GLN A 116 1.61 -13.62 11.67
N PRO A 117 0.68 -14.59 11.61
CA PRO A 117 0.88 -15.83 10.85
C PRO A 117 1.20 -15.60 9.36
N SER A 118 0.54 -14.64 8.71
CA SER A 118 0.83 -14.31 7.30
C SER A 118 2.23 -13.71 7.12
N HIS A 119 2.67 -12.82 8.00
CA HIS A 119 4.03 -12.28 7.92
C HIS A 119 5.10 -13.35 8.21
N PHE A 120 4.86 -14.24 9.17
CA PHE A 120 5.73 -15.38 9.42
C PHE A 120 5.91 -16.26 8.17
N LYS A 121 4.81 -16.56 7.46
CA LYS A 121 4.88 -17.29 6.18
C LYS A 121 5.64 -16.53 5.10
N ALA A 122 5.46 -15.22 4.99
CA ALA A 122 6.19 -14.38 4.05
C ALA A 122 7.70 -14.39 4.33
N TRP A 123 8.12 -14.27 5.60
CA TRP A 123 9.52 -14.32 5.99
C TRP A 123 10.16 -15.68 5.70
N ASN A 124 9.40 -16.77 5.84
CA ASN A 124 9.89 -18.12 5.59
C ASN A 124 9.58 -18.65 4.18
N CYS A 125 9.13 -17.78 3.26
CA CYS A 125 8.71 -18.22 1.94
C CYS A 125 9.85 -18.86 1.14
N GLU A 126 9.56 -20.00 0.50
CA GLU A 126 10.54 -20.73 -0.33
C GLU A 126 11.00 -19.94 -1.57
N LYS A 127 10.23 -18.92 -1.98
CA LYS A 127 10.62 -18.00 -3.06
C LYS A 127 11.81 -17.11 -2.67
N ARG A 128 12.09 -16.95 -1.38
CA ARG A 128 13.25 -16.21 -0.86
C ARG A 128 14.51 -17.07 -0.91
N ASP A 129 15.65 -16.42 -1.05
CA ASP A 129 16.97 -17.05 -0.95
C ASP A 129 17.10 -17.77 0.41
N PRO A 130 17.54 -19.05 0.44
CA PRO A 130 17.69 -19.80 1.68
C PRO A 130 18.50 -19.08 2.77
N ALA A 131 19.48 -18.25 2.38
CA ALA A 131 20.35 -17.53 3.32
C ALA A 131 19.65 -16.41 4.09
N VAL A 132 18.47 -15.95 3.64
CA VAL A 132 17.71 -14.85 4.27
C VAL A 132 16.30 -15.26 4.70
N ARG A 133 15.93 -16.55 4.58
CA ARG A 133 14.64 -17.04 5.07
C ARG A 133 14.58 -16.93 6.58
N GLY A 134 13.45 -16.45 7.09
CA GLY A 134 13.25 -16.11 8.50
C GLY A 134 13.57 -14.65 8.84
N ASP A 135 14.42 -13.99 8.05
CA ASP A 135 14.70 -12.56 8.26
C ASP A 135 13.45 -11.72 8.01
N HIS A 136 13.27 -10.71 8.85
CA HIS A 136 12.19 -9.75 8.70
C HIS A 136 12.41 -8.81 7.51
N PHE A 137 11.37 -8.08 7.14
CA PHE A 137 11.42 -6.99 6.16
C PHE A 137 12.50 -5.98 6.57
N ASN A 138 13.54 -5.82 5.75
CA ASN A 138 14.62 -4.89 6.05
C ASN A 138 14.29 -3.47 5.55
N LEU A 139 15.21 -2.53 5.76
CA LEU A 139 15.02 -1.13 5.34
C LEU A 139 14.78 -0.97 3.84
N THR A 140 15.51 -1.70 3.01
CA THR A 140 15.34 -1.64 1.55
C THR A 140 13.98 -2.21 1.15
N ASP A 141 13.60 -3.39 1.66
CA ASP A 141 12.28 -4.00 1.42
C ASP A 141 11.16 -3.00 1.76
N THR A 142 11.29 -2.40 2.94
CA THR A 142 10.30 -1.51 3.53
C THR A 142 10.11 -0.24 2.70
N ARG A 143 11.22 0.37 2.26
CA ARG A 143 11.17 1.57 1.44
C ARG A 143 10.68 1.29 0.03
N THR A 144 11.06 0.16 -0.56
CA THR A 144 10.50 -0.30 -1.84
C THR A 144 8.99 -0.48 -1.73
N TRP A 145 8.50 -1.15 -0.68
CA TRP A 145 7.07 -1.32 -0.42
C TRP A 145 6.35 0.03 -0.32
N MET A 146 6.86 0.97 0.49
CA MET A 146 6.24 2.29 0.65
C MET A 146 6.17 3.06 -0.66
N ARG A 147 7.27 3.11 -1.44
CA ARG A 147 7.31 3.82 -2.72
C ARG A 147 6.32 3.27 -3.74
N VAL A 148 6.25 1.94 -3.89
CA VAL A 148 5.30 1.30 -4.81
C VAL A 148 3.86 1.50 -4.34
N HIS A 149 3.61 1.44 -3.02
CA HIS A 149 2.29 1.67 -2.44
C HIS A 149 1.81 3.11 -2.60
N PHE A 150 2.67 4.09 -2.32
CA PHE A 150 2.37 5.51 -2.55
C PHE A 150 2.17 5.82 -4.03
N TRP A 151 2.94 5.20 -4.93
CA TRP A 151 2.70 5.36 -6.37
C TRP A 151 1.30 4.87 -6.76
N ALA A 152 0.89 3.68 -6.31
CA ALA A 152 -0.46 3.16 -6.56
C ALA A 152 -1.56 4.07 -5.96
N ALA A 153 -1.33 4.64 -4.78
CA ALA A 153 -2.27 5.57 -4.16
C ALA A 153 -2.45 6.86 -5.00
N ARG A 154 -1.37 7.36 -5.61
CA ARG A 154 -1.42 8.52 -6.53
C ARG A 154 -2.12 8.18 -7.84
N GLU A 155 -1.93 6.98 -8.39
CA GLU A 155 -2.69 6.52 -9.56
C GLU A 155 -4.21 6.47 -9.29
N CYS A 156 -4.61 6.29 -8.03
CA CYS A 156 -6.00 6.36 -7.59
C CYS A 156 -6.48 7.79 -7.23
N GLY A 157 -5.62 8.80 -7.35
CA GLY A 157 -5.92 10.19 -6.98
C GLY A 157 -6.10 10.42 -5.47
N LEU A 158 -5.70 9.48 -4.62
CA LEU A 158 -5.84 9.62 -3.16
C LEU A 158 -4.99 10.75 -2.58
N ASP A 159 -3.93 11.14 -3.28
CA ASP A 159 -3.07 12.26 -2.93
C ASP A 159 -3.69 13.63 -3.20
N GLN A 160 -4.74 13.70 -4.03
CA GLN A 160 -5.46 14.93 -4.32
C GLN A 160 -6.36 15.35 -3.15
N HIS A 161 -6.71 14.41 -2.26
CA HIS A 161 -7.44 14.70 -1.03
C HIS A 161 -6.45 14.98 0.11
N GLU A 162 -6.06 16.24 0.30
CA GLU A 162 -4.98 16.65 1.22
C GLU A 162 -5.12 16.09 2.65
N ALA A 163 -6.31 16.19 3.26
CA ALA A 163 -6.55 15.68 4.60
C ALA A 163 -6.36 14.15 4.70
N PHE A 164 -6.84 13.40 3.71
CA PHE A 164 -6.61 11.95 3.61
C PHE A 164 -5.13 11.66 3.38
N TRP A 165 -4.49 12.34 2.42
CA TRP A 165 -3.10 12.08 2.10
C TRP A 165 -2.19 12.26 3.31
N GLY A 166 -2.34 13.37 4.04
CA GLY A 166 -1.58 13.62 5.27
C GLY A 166 -1.87 12.57 6.36
N TRP A 167 -3.13 12.15 6.51
CA TRP A 167 -3.49 11.07 7.44
C TRP A 167 -2.88 9.73 7.00
N TYR A 168 -2.91 9.42 5.71
CA TYR A 168 -2.50 8.13 5.14
C TYR A 168 -1.00 7.91 5.20
N VAL A 169 -0.21 8.96 4.95
CA VAL A 169 1.25 8.91 5.11
C VAL A 169 1.61 8.60 6.57
N ARG A 170 0.98 9.28 7.55
CA ARG A 170 1.17 9.00 8.98
C ARG A 170 0.67 7.61 9.39
N PHE A 171 -0.44 7.16 8.82
CA PHE A 171 -1.00 5.82 9.04
C PHE A 171 0.00 4.74 8.61
N LEU A 172 0.54 4.84 7.39
CA LEU A 172 1.54 3.89 6.91
C LEU A 172 2.85 4.01 7.71
N GLN A 173 3.29 5.23 8.06
CA GLN A 173 4.44 5.45 8.94
C GLN A 173 4.30 4.74 10.29
N HIS A 174 3.12 4.75 10.90
CA HIS A 174 2.88 4.05 12.16
C HIS A 174 3.04 2.53 12.00
N PHE A 175 2.39 1.94 11.00
CA PHE A 175 2.40 0.49 10.83
C PHE A 175 3.71 -0.05 10.28
N ILE A 176 4.46 0.75 9.50
CA ILE A 176 5.76 0.35 9.01
C ILE A 176 6.79 0.21 10.14
N ALA A 177 6.62 0.95 11.24
CA ALA A 177 7.45 0.88 12.43
C ALA A 177 7.43 -0.51 13.11
N ILE A 178 6.40 -1.33 12.84
CA ILE A 178 6.29 -2.70 13.34
C ILE A 178 7.28 -3.64 12.64
N TYR A 179 7.59 -3.36 11.37
CA TYR A 179 8.45 -4.21 10.55
C TYR A 179 9.90 -3.72 10.57
N GLU A 180 10.11 -2.42 10.37
CA GLU A 180 11.44 -1.82 10.34
C GLU A 180 11.36 -0.38 10.87
N ARG A 181 11.76 -0.20 12.13
CA ARG A 181 11.65 1.09 12.82
C ARG A 181 12.44 2.20 12.13
N ARG A 182 13.55 1.90 11.46
CA ARG A 182 14.35 2.91 10.75
C ARG A 182 13.61 3.49 9.56
N ALA A 183 12.64 2.76 8.99
CA ALA A 183 11.86 3.22 7.84
C ALA A 183 10.92 4.39 8.16
N VAL A 184 10.60 4.60 9.45
CA VAL A 184 9.70 5.68 9.91
C VAL A 184 10.15 7.06 9.40
N ALA A 185 11.46 7.33 9.39
CA ALA A 185 12.01 8.61 8.95
C ALA A 185 11.87 8.85 7.43
N TYR A 186 11.56 7.81 6.65
CA TYR A 186 11.51 7.86 5.20
C TYR A 186 10.10 7.93 4.63
N ALA A 187 9.04 7.80 5.45
CA ALA A 187 7.65 7.75 4.96
C ALA A 187 7.30 8.96 4.06
N GLU A 188 7.61 10.18 4.51
CA GLU A 188 7.38 11.41 3.74
C GLU A 188 8.25 11.46 2.47
N VAL A 189 9.54 11.12 2.58
CA VAL A 189 10.47 11.14 1.44
C VAL A 189 10.07 10.11 0.38
N ASP A 190 9.60 8.94 0.79
CA ASP A 190 9.16 7.89 -0.12
C ASP A 190 7.77 8.19 -0.72
N ALA A 191 6.91 8.91 0.01
CA ALA A 191 5.66 9.48 -0.53
C ALA A 191 5.92 10.58 -1.59
N GLN A 192 6.95 11.41 -1.38
CA GLN A 192 7.42 12.42 -2.34
C GLN A 192 8.13 11.78 -3.53
N TRP A 193 8.93 10.73 -3.31
CA TRP A 193 9.58 9.98 -4.38
C TRP A 193 8.56 9.49 -5.41
N ALA A 194 7.42 8.99 -4.93
CA ALA A 194 6.32 8.50 -5.76
C ALA A 194 5.58 9.59 -6.56
N ALA A 195 5.77 10.88 -6.23
CA ALA A 195 5.18 12.00 -6.96
C ALA A 195 5.94 12.35 -8.24
N ILE A 196 7.18 11.87 -8.39
CA ILE A 196 8.12 12.34 -9.42
C ILE A 196 8.09 11.34 -10.60
N PRO A 197 7.57 11.73 -11.78
CA PRO A 197 7.44 10.80 -12.92
C PRO A 197 8.78 10.21 -13.38
N THR A 198 9.87 10.97 -13.29
CA THR A 198 11.21 10.48 -13.65
C THR A 198 11.70 9.35 -12.75
N ASN A 199 11.33 9.36 -11.46
CA ASN A 199 11.63 8.26 -10.54
C ASN A 199 10.88 6.98 -10.92
N ILE A 200 9.58 7.10 -11.21
CA ILE A 200 8.73 5.99 -11.65
C ILE A 200 9.25 5.40 -12.97
N ASN A 201 9.56 6.26 -13.94
CA ASN A 201 10.10 5.85 -15.22
C ASN A 201 11.45 5.14 -15.05
N ALA A 202 12.33 5.65 -14.18
CA ALA A 202 13.60 4.99 -13.87
C ALA A 202 13.40 3.62 -13.21
N TYR A 203 12.46 3.50 -12.27
CA TYR A 203 12.11 2.22 -11.63
C TYR A 203 11.63 1.18 -12.66
N ILE A 204 10.73 1.58 -13.57
CA ILE A 204 10.24 0.70 -14.65
C ILE A 204 11.38 0.34 -15.62
N ALA A 205 12.16 1.32 -16.08
CA ALA A 205 13.28 1.12 -17.00
C ALA A 205 14.37 0.21 -16.42
N ASN A 206 14.54 0.20 -15.09
CA ASN A 206 15.44 -0.70 -14.38
C ASN A 206 14.84 -2.09 -14.10
N GLY A 207 13.74 -2.45 -14.77
CA GLY A 207 13.10 -3.75 -14.61
C GLY A 207 12.47 -3.92 -13.23
N TYR A 208 11.81 -2.88 -12.73
CA TYR A 208 11.14 -2.86 -11.42
C TYR A 208 12.12 -3.08 -10.26
N LYS A 209 13.18 -2.28 -10.26
CA LYS A 209 14.22 -2.25 -9.22
C LYS A 209 14.50 -0.81 -8.83
N MET A 210 14.88 -0.59 -7.56
CA MET A 210 15.24 0.72 -7.02
C MET A 210 16.72 0.76 -6.61
N PRO A 211 17.68 0.87 -7.55
CA PRO A 211 19.10 0.85 -7.24
C PRO A 211 19.55 1.90 -6.22
N ASP A 212 18.85 3.03 -6.14
CA ASP A 212 19.13 4.08 -5.17
C ASP A 212 18.92 3.64 -3.71
N LEU A 213 18.08 2.64 -3.45
CA LEU A 213 17.87 2.06 -2.11
C LEU A 213 18.92 1.03 -1.71
N HIS A 214 19.75 0.57 -2.65
CA HIS A 214 20.83 -0.40 -2.41
C HIS A 214 22.21 0.25 -2.26
N LYS A 215 22.30 1.55 -2.54
CA LYS A 215 23.54 2.30 -2.31
C LYS A 215 23.66 2.59 -0.83
N SER A 216 24.54 1.87 -0.15
CA SER A 216 24.98 2.20 1.21
C SER A 216 25.52 3.63 1.19
N THR A 217 24.88 4.53 1.94
CA THR A 217 25.60 5.65 2.56
C THR A 217 26.26 5.14 3.82
#